data_AF-A0A2W6E1N3-F1
#
_entry.id   AF-A0A2W6E1N3-F1
#
_cell.length_a   1.000
_cell.length_b   1.000
_cell.length_c   1.000
_cell.angle_alpha   90.00
_cell.angle_beta   90.00
_cell.angle_gamma   90.00
#
_symmetry.space_group_name_H-M   'P 1'
#
loop_
_entity.id
_entity.type
_entity.pdbx_description
1 polymer ?
#
loop_
_entity_poly.entity_id
_entity_poly.type
_entity_poly.pdbx_seq_one_letter_code
_entity_poly.pdbx_strand_id
1 'polypeptide(L)'
;MAQRQKRSISLPAELADAIERAARSEGTTVSGWLADTAAHRLRLDAGRRAIVEWEADNGPLTATELADGLARARALLGSAAGQPTKRPA
;
A
#
# COMPACT_ATOMS: atom_id res chain seq x y z
N MET A 1 -20.82 9.52 -3.19
CA MET A 1 -20.13 8.22 -3.21
C MET A 1 -19.29 8.14 -4.48
N ALA A 2 -18.04 7.67 -4.42
CA ALA A 2 -17.23 7.50 -5.62
C ALA A 2 -17.85 6.44 -6.55
N GLN A 3 -17.90 6.72 -7.86
CA GLN A 3 -18.46 5.79 -8.85
C GLN A 3 -17.55 4.56 -8.97
N ARG A 4 -18.09 3.37 -8.67
CA ARG A 4 -17.35 2.10 -8.78
C ARG A 4 -17.66 1.42 -10.10
N GLN A 5 -16.61 1.02 -10.82
CA GLN A 5 -16.74 0.24 -12.05
C GLN A 5 -16.69 -1.26 -11.72
N LYS A 6 -17.73 -2.01 -12.13
CA LYS A 6 -17.75 -3.47 -11.98
C LYS A 6 -16.88 -4.11 -13.06
N ARG A 7 -16.17 -5.18 -12.69
CA ARG A 7 -15.33 -5.99 -13.58
C ARG A 7 -15.56 -7.47 -13.27
N SER A 8 -15.67 -8.28 -14.32
CA SER A 8 -15.63 -9.74 -14.20
C SER A 8 -14.19 -10.19 -14.33
N ILE A 9 -13.72 -11.02 -13.40
CA ILE A 9 -12.35 -11.56 -13.39
C ILE A 9 -12.42 -13.06 -13.09
N SER A 10 -11.58 -13.84 -13.75
CA SER A 10 -11.37 -15.25 -13.43
C SER A 10 -10.15 -15.39 -12.53
N LEU A 11 -10.26 -16.20 -11.48
CA LEU A 11 -9.19 -16.47 -10.52
C LEU A 11 -9.04 -17.98 -10.36
N PRO A 12 -7.83 -18.49 -10.09
CA PRO A 12 -7.66 -19.85 -9.58
C PRO A 12 -8.54 -20.05 -8.34
N ALA A 13 -9.22 -21.21 -8.23
CA ALA A 13 -10.17 -21.49 -7.15
C ALA A 13 -9.55 -21.26 -5.75
N GLU A 14 -8.36 -21.83 -5.53
CA GLU A 14 -7.63 -21.68 -4.25
C GLU A 14 -7.32 -20.21 -3.91
N LEU A 15 -7.05 -19.38 -4.91
CA LEU A 15 -6.79 -17.95 -4.71
C LEU A 15 -8.09 -17.20 -4.37
N ALA A 16 -9.20 -17.53 -5.04
CA ALA A 16 -10.50 -16.95 -4.73
C ALA A 16 -10.88 -17.24 -3.26
N ASP A 17 -10.73 -18.49 -2.81
CA ASP A 17 -11.02 -18.88 -1.44
C ASP A 17 -10.10 -18.18 -0.42
N ALA A 18 -8.82 -18.01 -0.76
CA ALA A 18 -7.88 -17.29 0.09
C ALA A 18 -8.27 -15.80 0.23
N ILE A 19 -8.68 -15.15 -0.87
CA ILE A 19 -9.15 -13.75 -0.86
C ILE A 19 -10.42 -13.62 -0.03
N GLU A 20 -11.38 -14.55 -0.15
CA GLU A 20 -12.60 -14.54 0.65
C GLU A 20 -12.31 -14.63 2.15
N ARG A 21 -11.40 -15.54 2.55
CA ARG A 21 -10.96 -15.67 3.94
C ARG A 21 -10.28 -14.39 4.44
N ALA A 22 -9.38 -13.82 3.65
CA ALA A 22 -8.68 -12.58 4.00
C ALA A 22 -9.66 -11.41 4.17
N ALA A 23 -10.52 -11.18 3.17
CA ALA A 23 -11.53 -10.13 3.22
C ALA A 23 -12.46 -10.28 4.44
N ARG A 24 -12.91 -11.50 4.75
CA ARG A 24 -13.72 -11.78 5.95
C ARG A 24 -12.95 -11.49 7.24
N SER A 25 -11.69 -11.92 7.33
CA SER A 25 -10.86 -11.69 8.53
C SER A 25 -10.61 -10.20 8.79
N GLU A 26 -10.56 -9.39 7.74
CA GLU A 26 -10.37 -7.94 7.80
C GLU A 26 -11.68 -7.15 7.86
N GLY A 27 -12.84 -7.83 7.89
CA GLY A 27 -14.15 -7.19 7.99
C GLY A 27 -14.55 -6.39 6.74
N THR A 28 -14.04 -6.75 5.57
CA THR A 28 -14.31 -6.09 4.28
C THR A 28 -14.95 -7.05 3.27
N THR A 29 -15.34 -6.53 2.10
CA THR A 29 -15.82 -7.36 0.98
C THR A 29 -14.65 -7.80 0.11
N VAL A 30 -14.80 -8.88 -0.66
CA VAL A 30 -13.80 -9.33 -1.66
C VAL A 30 -13.35 -8.18 -2.56
N SER A 31 -14.32 -7.42 -3.11
CA SER A 31 -14.00 -6.27 -3.98
C SER A 31 -13.28 -5.14 -3.25
N GLY A 32 -13.57 -4.94 -1.95
CA GLY A 32 -12.87 -3.96 -1.11
C GLY A 32 -11.42 -4.39 -0.87
N TRP A 33 -11.23 -5.63 -0.42
CA TRP A 33 -9.90 -6.20 -0.17
C TRP A 33 -9.02 -6.19 -1.43
N LEU A 34 -9.57 -6.57 -2.59
CA LEU A 34 -8.86 -6.51 -3.86
C LEU A 34 -8.52 -5.07 -4.27
N ALA A 35 -9.45 -4.12 -4.10
CA ALA A 35 -9.21 -2.72 -4.40
C ALA A 35 -8.09 -2.13 -3.53
N ASP A 36 -8.10 -2.42 -2.23
CA ASP A 36 -7.09 -1.92 -1.29
C ASP A 36 -5.71 -2.55 -1.58
N THR A 37 -5.68 -3.85 -1.85
CA THR A 37 -4.45 -4.57 -2.25
C THR A 37 -3.87 -4.02 -3.56
N ALA A 38 -4.71 -3.85 -4.58
CA ALA A 38 -4.28 -3.30 -5.86
C ALA A 38 -3.81 -1.85 -5.71
N ALA A 39 -4.54 -1.03 -4.97
CA ALA A 39 -4.16 0.36 -4.72
C ALA A 39 -2.84 0.44 -3.94
N HIS A 40 -2.61 -0.44 -2.96
CA HIS A 40 -1.34 -0.51 -2.24
C HIS A 40 -0.18 -0.84 -3.21
N ARG A 41 -0.32 -1.88 -4.03
CA ARG A 41 0.69 -2.25 -5.01
C ARG A 41 0.99 -1.11 -6.00
N LEU A 42 -0.05 -0.50 -6.55
CA LEU A 42 0.09 0.60 -7.51
C LEU A 42 0.76 1.84 -6.89
N ARG A 43 0.50 2.14 -5.61
CA ARG A 43 1.19 3.24 -4.89
C ARG A 43 2.68 2.96 -4.74
N LEU A 44 3.06 1.73 -4.41
CA LEU A 44 4.48 1.35 -4.33
C LEU A 44 5.17 1.46 -5.69
N ASP A 45 4.54 0.98 -6.74
CA ASP A 45 5.08 1.04 -8.10
C ASP A 45 5.16 2.49 -8.63
N ALA A 46 4.19 3.34 -8.27
CA ALA A 46 4.27 4.78 -8.55
C ALA A 46 5.41 5.45 -7.78
N GLY A 47 5.59 5.14 -6.49
CA GLY A 47 6.67 5.67 -5.68
C GLY A 47 8.05 5.29 -6.22
N ARG A 48 8.24 4.04 -6.66
CA ARG A 48 9.51 3.60 -7.28
C ARG A 48 9.82 4.36 -8.56
N ARG A 49 8.81 4.57 -9.42
CA ARG A 49 8.99 5.36 -10.64
C ARG A 49 9.33 6.82 -10.34
N ALA A 50 8.65 7.42 -9.37
CA ALA A 50 8.95 8.79 -8.95
C ALA A 50 10.38 8.95 -8.42
N ILE A 51 10.94 7.95 -7.74
CA ILE A 51 12.35 7.98 -7.32
C ILE A 51 13.28 7.97 -8.54
N VAL A 52 13.03 7.08 -9.52
CA VAL A 52 13.83 7.02 -10.76
C VAL A 52 13.78 8.34 -11.53
N GLU A 53 12.59 8.93 -11.66
CA GLU A 53 12.40 10.24 -12.31
C GLU A 53 13.17 11.34 -11.56
N TRP A 54 13.11 11.35 -10.23
CA TRP A 54 13.86 12.32 -9.43
C TRP A 54 15.38 12.14 -9.56
N GLU A 55 15.89 10.90 -9.54
CA GLU A 55 17.32 10.61 -9.69
C GLU A 55 17.86 10.98 -11.07
N ALA A 56 17.03 10.95 -12.11
CA ALA A 56 17.41 11.41 -13.45
C ALA A 56 17.75 12.92 -13.46
N ASP A 57 17.02 13.72 -12.67
CA ASP A 57 17.22 15.17 -12.60
C ASP A 57 18.24 15.59 -11.53
N ASN A 58 18.43 14.79 -10.47
CA ASN A 58 19.19 15.18 -9.27
C ASN A 58 20.46 14.32 -9.03
N GLY A 59 20.63 13.24 -9.80
CA GLY A 59 21.60 12.19 -9.51
C GLY A 59 21.09 11.19 -8.47
N PRO A 60 21.73 10.00 -8.38
CA PRO A 60 21.35 8.98 -7.41
C PRO A 60 21.60 9.44 -5.98
N LEU A 61 20.78 8.98 -5.04
CA LEU A 61 21.02 9.24 -3.61
C LEU A 61 22.35 8.65 -3.16
N THR A 62 23.14 9.43 -2.44
CA THR A 62 24.39 8.94 -1.84
C THR A 62 24.10 7.98 -0.68
N ALA A 63 25.10 7.18 -0.30
CA ALA A 63 24.98 6.26 0.83
C ALA A 63 24.63 6.97 2.15
N THR A 64 25.17 8.18 2.37
CA THR A 64 24.87 9.01 3.55
C THR A 64 23.42 9.49 3.53
N GLU A 65 22.94 10.01 2.39
CA GLU A 65 21.56 10.48 2.27
C GLU A 65 20.54 9.34 2.42
N LEU A 66 20.85 8.15 1.89
CA LEU A 66 20.04 6.95 2.10
C LEU A 66 19.99 6.56 3.57
N ALA A 67 21.12 6.56 4.28
CA ALA A 67 21.16 6.26 5.71
C ALA A 67 20.30 7.23 6.53
N ASP A 68 20.43 8.53 6.26
CA ASP A 68 19.66 9.59 6.92
C ASP A 68 18.16 9.51 6.58
N GLY A 69 17.83 9.23 5.32
CA GLY A 69 16.46 9.00 4.86
C GLY A 69 15.81 7.80 5.55
N LEU A 70 16.53 6.68 5.64
CA LEU A 70 16.06 5.47 6.31
C LEU A 70 15.87 5.68 7.81
N ALA A 71 16.78 6.41 8.47
CA ALA A 71 16.63 6.75 9.89
C ALA A 71 15.34 7.57 10.12
N ARG A 72 15.09 8.59 9.29
CA ARG A 72 13.87 9.41 9.34
C ARG A 72 12.60 8.59 9.07
N ALA A 73 12.62 7.74 8.04
CA ALA A 73 11.49 6.87 7.70
C ALA A 73 11.13 5.92 8.85
N ARG A 74 12.13 5.30 9.49
CA ARG A 74 11.92 4.43 10.66
C ARG A 74 11.32 5.19 11.83
N ALA A 75 11.79 6.41 12.11
CA ALA A 75 11.24 7.24 13.19
C ALA A 75 9.76 7.58 12.95
N LEU A 76 9.40 7.95 11.71
CA LEU A 76 8.02 8.25 11.33
C LEU A 76 7.11 7.01 11.44
N LEU A 77 7.55 5.87 10.94
CA LEU A 77 6.78 4.62 10.98
C LEU A 77 6.64 4.07 12.41
N GLY A 78 7.68 4.19 13.24
CA GLY A 78 7.64 3.83 14.65
C GLY A 78 6.70 4.74 15.46
N SER A 79 6.64 6.02 15.12
CA SER A 79 5.71 6.98 15.75
C SER A 79 4.25 6.72 15.37
N ALA A 80 3.98 6.25 14.14
CA ALA A 80 2.62 5.95 13.69
C ALA A 80 2.02 4.71 14.38
N ALA A 81 2.85 3.74 14.78
CA ALA A 81 2.42 2.55 15.50
C ALA A 81 1.94 2.84 16.95
N GLY A 82 2.25 4.01 17.51
CA GLY A 82 1.91 4.40 18.87
C GLY A 82 0.63 5.22 19.03
N GLN A 83 -0.09 5.55 17.95
CA GLN A 83 -1.26 6.42 18.03
C GLN A 83 -2.56 5.59 18.10
N PRO A 84 -3.27 5.54 19.26
CA PRO A 84 -4.52 4.81 19.35
C PRO A 84 -5.56 5.46 18.44
N THR A 85 -6.08 4.69 17.50
CA THR A 85 -7.20 5.09 16.64
C THR A 85 -8.44 5.26 17.54
N LYS A 86 -8.82 6.52 17.81
CA LYS A 86 -10.10 6.82 18.47
C LYS A 86 -11.23 6.29 17.58
N ARG A 87 -11.86 5.18 17.98
CA ARG A 87 -13.14 4.73 17.40
C ARG A 87 -14.23 5.73 17.80
N PRO A 88 -15.00 6.30 16.87
CA PRO A 88 -16.23 7.00 17.21
C PRO A 88 -17.26 5.98 17.74
N ALA A 89 -18.06 6.44 18.71
CA ALA A 89 -19.13 5.70 19.39
C ALA A 89 -20.33 5.43 18.49
#